data_AF-F8D8R2-F1
#
_entry.id   AF-F8D8R2-F1
#
_cell.length_a   1.000
_cell.length_b   1.000
_cell.length_c   1.000
_cell.angle_alpha   90.00
_cell.angle_beta   90.00
_cell.angle_gamma   90.00
#
_symmetry.space_group_name_H-M   'P 1'
#
loop_
_entity.id
_entity.type
_entity.pdbx_description
1 polymer ?
#
loop_
_entity_poly.entity_id
_entity_poly.type
_entity_poly.pdbx_seq_one_letter_code
_entity_poly.pdbx_strand_id
1 'polypeptide(L)' 'MAKEREACGRCSTSIALEAVTEGEDDGGDGDERAGRDLFGPERIEVDEGQLRSLSPDGWMDRVSSRLDTAVERLTWGR' A
#
# COMPACT_ATOMS: atom_id res chain seq x y z
N MET A 1 -15.31 12.39 -22.65
CA MET A 1 -14.39 11.39 -23.25
C MET A 1 -14.64 10.03 -22.59
N ALA A 2 -14.62 8.93 -23.35
CA ALA A 2 -14.78 7.59 -22.77
C ALA A 2 -13.45 7.15 -22.13
N LYS A 3 -13.48 6.64 -20.88
CA LYS A 3 -12.27 6.14 -20.20
C LYS A 3 -11.71 4.94 -20.95
N GLU A 4 -10.42 4.96 -21.27
CA GLU A 4 -9.74 3.81 -21.88
C GLU A 4 -9.73 2.63 -20.91
N ARG A 5 -10.18 1.47 -21.41
CA ARG A 5 -10.25 0.23 -20.66
C ARG A 5 -9.73 -0.90 -21.52
N GLU A 6 -8.73 -1.60 -21.03
CA GLU A 6 -8.30 -2.85 -21.63
C GLU A 6 -8.96 -4.04 -20.92
N ALA A 7 -9.33 -5.05 -21.70
CA ALA A 7 -9.89 -6.29 -21.19
C ALA A 7 -8.80 -7.36 -21.12
N CYS A 8 -8.53 -7.89 -19.91
CA CYS A 8 -7.67 -9.05 -19.77
C CYS A 8 -8.42 -10.30 -20.21
N GLY A 9 -8.09 -10.83 -21.40
CA GLY A 9 -8.76 -11.99 -22.00
C GLY A 9 -8.71 -13.28 -21.17
N ARG A 10 -7.84 -13.34 -20.14
CA ARG A 10 -7.69 -14.51 -19.27
C ARG A 10 -8.67 -14.55 -18.10
N CYS A 11 -9.09 -13.39 -17.61
CA CYS A 11 -9.91 -13.27 -16.40
C CYS A 11 -11.26 -12.57 -16.66
N SER A 12 -11.55 -12.26 -17.93
CA SER A 12 -12.74 -11.51 -18.39
C SER A 12 -13.03 -10.24 -17.58
N THR A 13 -12.00 -9.66 -16.98
CA THR A 13 -12.09 -8.48 -16.13
C THR A 13 -11.44 -7.32 -16.88
N SER A 14 -12.09 -6.15 -16.84
CA SER A 14 -11.54 -4.91 -17.40
C SER A 14 -10.72 -4.18 -16.34
N ILE A 15 -9.56 -3.68 -16.73
CA ILE A 15 -8.69 -2.87 -15.86
C ILE A 15 -8.76 -1.43 -16.36
N ALA A 16 -8.92 -0.48 -15.43
CA ALA A 16 -8.86 0.94 -15.75
C ALA A 16 -7.38 1.36 -15.87
N LEU A 17 -6.95 1.72 -17.08
CA LEU A 17 -5.63 2.28 -17.37
C LEU A 17 -5.67 3.79 -17.20
N GLU A 18 -5.82 4.28 -15.97
CA GLU A 18 -5.90 5.74 -15.70
C GLU A 18 -4.63 6.27 -15.01
N ALA A 19 -3.63 5.41 -14.74
CA ALA A 19 -2.50 5.74 -13.87
C ALA A 19 -1.22 6.19 -14.62
N VAL A 20 -1.22 6.25 -15.95
CA VAL A 20 -0.03 6.58 -16.76
C VAL A 20 -0.45 7.35 -18.00
N THR A 21 -0.79 8.61 -17.83
CA THR A 21 -0.77 9.57 -18.94
C THR A 21 0.16 10.69 -18.51
N GLU A 22 1.43 10.56 -18.92
CA GLU A 22 2.40 11.64 -18.80
C GLU A 22 1.94 12.79 -19.71
N GLY A 23 1.41 13.85 -19.08
CA GLY A 23 1.25 15.16 -19.68
C GLY A 23 0.37 15.22 -20.92
N GLU A 24 -0.93 15.42 -20.75
CA GLU A 24 -1.69 16.16 -21.74
C GLU A 24 -2.61 17.14 -21.01
N ASP A 25 -2.19 18.40 -21.04
CA ASP A 25 -2.93 19.59 -20.65
C ASP A 25 -4.04 19.76 -21.69
N ASP A 26 -5.30 19.42 -21.38
CA ASP A 26 -6.43 19.96 -22.14
C ASP A 26 -7.69 20.05 -21.28
N GLY A 27 -8.22 21.26 -21.19
CA GLY A 27 -9.25 21.65 -20.25
C GLY A 27 -10.59 20.95 -20.45
N GLY A 28 -11.25 20.64 -19.33
CA GLY A 28 -12.64 20.21 -19.35
C GLY A 28 -13.09 19.52 -18.08
N ASP A 29 -13.75 20.30 -17.22
CA ASP A 29 -14.81 19.87 -16.28
C ASP A 29 -14.52 18.65 -15.37
N GLY A 30 -14.11 18.94 -14.13
CA GLY A 30 -14.75 18.30 -12.98
C GLY A 30 -14.18 16.99 -12.40
N ASP A 31 -12.87 16.75 -12.39
CA ASP A 31 -12.28 15.79 -11.42
C ASP A 31 -10.94 16.30 -10.88
N GLU A 32 -10.93 16.73 -9.61
CA GLU A 32 -9.75 17.20 -8.86
C GLU A 32 -8.60 16.16 -8.78
N ARG A 33 -8.76 14.96 -9.33
CA ARG A 33 -7.72 13.91 -9.33
C ARG A 33 -6.78 13.97 -10.54
N ALA A 34 -7.16 14.61 -11.64
CA ALA A 34 -6.38 14.63 -12.87
C ALA A 34 -5.05 15.42 -12.76
N GLY A 35 -4.94 16.32 -11.78
CA GLY A 35 -3.73 17.12 -11.55
C GLY A 35 -2.89 16.71 -10.33
N ARG A 36 -3.24 15.61 -9.65
CA ARG A 36 -2.47 15.16 -8.47
C ARG A 36 -1.25 14.39 -8.94
N ASP A 37 -0.08 15.00 -8.77
CA ASP A 37 1.20 14.32 -8.89
C ASP A 37 1.22 13.10 -7.95
N LEU A 38 1.15 11.89 -8.54
CA LEU A 38 1.15 10.62 -7.81
C LEU A 38 2.47 10.37 -7.09
N PHE A 39 3.55 11.01 -7.53
CA PHE A 39 4.88 10.99 -6.92
C PHE A 39 5.16 12.26 -6.12
N GLY A 40 4.17 13.13 -5.98
CA GLY A 40 4.27 14.41 -5.29
C GLY A 40 4.39 14.26 -3.78
N PRO A 41 4.67 15.36 -3.07
CA PRO A 41 4.85 15.34 -1.62
C PRO A 41 3.59 14.96 -0.83
N GLU A 42 2.39 15.06 -1.44
CA GLU A 42 1.10 14.63 -0.88
C GLU A 42 0.88 13.12 -1.04
N ARG A 43 1.77 12.37 -0.43
CA ARG A 43 1.93 10.94 -0.64
C ARG A 43 1.14 10.11 0.39
N ILE A 44 0.58 8.97 -0.05
CA ILE A 44 -0.05 7.95 0.80
C ILE A 44 0.93 6.93 1.40
N GLU A 45 2.23 7.01 1.07
CA GLU A 45 3.26 6.18 1.72
C GLU A 45 3.38 6.56 3.20
N VAL A 46 2.96 5.61 4.03
CA VAL A 46 3.13 5.66 5.48
C VAL A 46 4.60 5.38 5.81
N ASP A 47 5.14 6.12 6.77
CA ASP A 47 6.47 5.85 7.32
C ASP A 47 6.59 4.37 7.75
N GLU A 48 7.67 3.70 7.38
CA GLU A 48 7.86 2.28 7.65
C GLU A 48 7.86 1.97 9.16
N GLY A 49 8.39 2.88 9.98
CA GLY A 49 8.37 2.75 11.43
C GLY A 49 6.95 2.85 11.99
N GLN A 50 6.17 3.80 11.49
CA GLN A 50 4.76 3.98 11.83
C GLN A 50 3.93 2.77 11.36
N LEU A 51 4.21 2.24 10.16
CA LEU A 51 3.61 1.03 9.62
C LEU A 51 3.92 -0.18 10.51
N ARG A 52 5.18 -0.41 10.90
CA ARG A 52 5.57 -1.50 11.82
C ARG A 52 4.99 -1.35 13.23
N SER A 53 4.79 -0.12 13.70
CA SER A 53 4.21 0.11 15.02
C SER A 53 2.72 -0.24 15.08
N LEU A 54 2.00 -0.05 13.97
CA LEU A 54 0.57 -0.31 13.85
C LEU A 54 0.27 -1.68 13.24
N SER A 55 1.23 -2.28 12.53
CA SER A 55 1.05 -3.59 11.90
C SER A 55 1.23 -4.71 12.92
N PRO A 56 0.31 -5.70 12.94
CA PRO A 56 0.45 -6.90 13.76
C PRO A 56 1.80 -7.60 13.57
N ASP A 57 2.26 -7.75 12.33
CA ASP A 57 3.54 -8.37 12.00
C ASP A 57 4.74 -7.66 12.62
N GLY A 58 4.69 -6.34 12.77
CA GLY A 58 5.82 -5.54 13.28
C GLY A 58 6.12 -5.76 14.76
N TRP A 59 5.15 -6.21 15.56
CA TRP A 59 5.35 -6.47 16.99
C TRP A 59 5.14 -7.93 17.40
N MET A 60 4.42 -8.75 16.62
CA MET A 60 4.16 -10.16 16.94
C MET A 60 5.45 -10.95 17.14
N ASP A 61 6.45 -10.79 16.27
CA ASP A 61 7.75 -11.46 16.38
C ASP A 61 8.48 -11.12 17.70
N ARG A 62 8.36 -9.86 18.13
CA ARG A 62 8.95 -9.39 19.39
C ARG A 62 8.22 -9.95 20.61
N VAL A 63 6.90 -10.12 20.52
CA VAL A 63 6.08 -10.68 21.61
C VAL A 63 6.28 -12.18 21.72
N SER A 64 6.26 -12.92 20.61
CA SER A 64 6.55 -14.36 20.61
C SER A 64 7.93 -14.64 21.17
N SER A 65 8.96 -13.93 20.69
CA SER A 65 10.34 -14.11 21.18
C SER A 65 10.48 -13.89 22.69
N ARG A 66 9.72 -12.93 23.24
CA ARG A 66 9.70 -12.68 24.70
C ARG A 66 9.00 -13.78 25.47
N LEU A 67 7.90 -14.31 24.95
CA LEU A 67 7.20 -15.43 25.54
C LEU A 67 8.06 -16.70 25.50
N ASP A 68 8.69 -16.99 24.37
CA ASP A 68 9.61 -18.13 24.22
C ASP A 68 10.76 -18.03 25.21
N THR A 69 11.41 -16.87 25.31
CA THR A 69 12.47 -16.64 26.31
C THR A 69 11.96 -16.88 27.73
N ALA A 70 10.77 -16.40 28.08
CA ALA A 70 10.19 -16.58 29.41
C ALA A 70 9.85 -18.05 29.71
N VAL A 71 9.31 -18.78 28.73
CA VAL A 71 9.02 -20.21 28.84
C VAL A 71 10.30 -21.03 28.95
N GLU A 72 11.33 -20.67 28.18
CA GLU A 72 12.63 -21.33 28.19
C GLU A 72 13.32 -21.15 29.54
N ARG A 73 13.26 -19.94 30.12
CA ARG A 73 13.71 -19.66 31.50
C ARG A 73 12.99 -20.51 32.53
N LEU A 74 11.65 -20.58 32.42
CA LEU A 74 10.82 -21.31 33.37
C LEU A 74 11.03 -22.82 33.30
N THR A 75 11.18 -23.36 32.08
CA THR A 75 11.25 -24.80 31.82
C THR A 75 12.66 -25.34 32.05
N TRP A 76 13.68 -24.59 31.60
CA TRP A 76 15.07 -25.06 31.54
C TRP A 76 16.02 -24.31 32.47
N GLY A 77 15.57 -23.25 33.14
CA GLY A 77 16.39 -22.50 34.10
C GLY A 77 17.51 -21.65 33.49
N ARG A 78 17.41 -21.29 32.20
CA ARG A 78 18.40 -20.48 31.46
C ARG A 78 17.95 -19.03 31.30
#